data_AF-A0A538S7E9-F1
#
_entry.id   AF-A0A538S7E9-F1
#
_cell.length_a   1.000
_cell.length_b   1.000
_cell.length_c   1.000
_cell.angle_alpha   90.00
_cell.angle_beta   90.00
_cell.angle_gamma   90.00
#
_symmetry.space_group_name_H-M   'P 1'
#
loop_
_entity.id
_entity.type
_entity.pdbx_description
1 polymer ?
#
loop_
_entity_poly.entity_id
_entity_poly.type
_entity_poly.pdbx_seq_one_letter_code
_entity_poly.pdbx_strand_id
1 'polypeptide(L)'
;MLLIPLGLYFKLLAILDPRNGAPAHLLNLAALCVAIVLLVTLVSRLCGPRAGLFSGLLFASYGNVPGLVAWTSGCQDLFAILFVTAAFLLRHRGKDIAALACATAGVLCKEPAIAAFPVLIFWDWILGRPPRHPKLQIIGYGLVAALWAVVHPGIHLLAGRGFKSGATMYVGLEHSERWGLYLWRYLMTLVNLPPPGLDASWWEERSLYGFAALAILVAGLLALARQRRIGGASSCSLRRIGLISAVFVVPSLLMPAILVRHWAPYFACMPALGVALFLGPALARRGVPTAIAALSMFLLLGIWCRGARAEDEQVLTERAMVEASNGVRTVRSNFEKLFPILPKGSEVLVSFGTSGIRGIQSALIEGQALRLWYRDPTLRTVRTRERIPGAPAEYLVRVTDDLDLVAFDPRTLRLWSATKASPNPGEIHRSANEYARTLAAGGDTDRAIRIMEGLTRIEPGELGAYNRRMIASMLLAAGRRREADSTLAATPPFPKDVALALVFGLVADASPSEQLDDAAFEAFGLSGSDPETIRTIMLGLEQNGSMAQAAWFALKLRRLAPGDSSSAELLERASRMGVTPQRFR
;
A
#
# COMPACT_ATOMS: atom_id res chain seq x y z
N MET A 1 7.00 6.98 -13.99
CA MET A 1 5.78 7.24 -13.18
C MET A 1 4.87 8.20 -13.95
N LEU A 2 4.06 7.71 -14.89
CA LEU A 2 3.05 8.54 -15.57
C LEU A 2 1.76 8.53 -14.74
N LEU A 3 1.82 9.26 -13.62
CA LEU A 3 0.68 9.70 -12.79
C LEU A 3 0.82 11.21 -12.59
N ILE A 4 1.08 11.94 -13.68
CA ILE A 4 1.12 13.41 -13.73
C ILE A 4 -0.13 14.03 -13.05
N PRO A 5 -1.35 13.45 -13.15
CA PRO A 5 -2.51 13.96 -12.42
C PRO A 5 -2.39 13.83 -10.89
N LEU A 6 -1.77 12.76 -10.38
CA LEU A 6 -1.73 12.46 -8.94
C LEU A 6 -0.78 13.41 -8.20
N GLY A 7 0.41 13.61 -8.77
CA GLY A 7 1.39 14.55 -8.23
C GLY A 7 0.84 15.98 -8.21
N LEU A 8 0.10 16.39 -9.25
CA LEU A 8 -0.51 17.71 -9.30
C LEU A 8 -1.70 17.84 -8.34
N TYR A 9 -2.57 16.81 -8.29
CA TYR A 9 -3.73 16.76 -7.40
C TYR A 9 -3.31 16.87 -5.92
N PHE A 10 -2.39 16.01 -5.46
CA PHE A 10 -1.94 16.07 -4.07
C PHE A 10 -1.10 17.30 -3.76
N LYS A 11 -0.32 17.83 -4.71
CA LYS A 11 0.38 19.12 -4.51
C LYS A 11 -0.62 20.26 -4.31
N LEU A 12 -1.67 20.32 -5.13
CA LEU A 12 -2.70 21.33 -5.02
C LEU A 12 -3.46 21.20 -3.70
N LEU A 13 -3.82 19.97 -3.29
CA LEU A 13 -4.44 19.73 -1.99
C LEU A 13 -3.53 20.09 -0.81
N ALA A 14 -2.23 19.79 -0.90
CA ALA A 14 -1.26 20.15 0.13
C ALA A 14 -1.13 21.67 0.29
N ILE A 15 -1.35 22.43 -0.79
CA ILE A 15 -1.40 23.91 -0.76
C ILE A 15 -2.71 24.39 -0.13
N LEU A 16 -3.85 23.81 -0.50
CA LEU A 16 -5.18 24.26 -0.07
C LEU A 16 -5.51 23.90 1.39
N ASP A 17 -5.19 22.68 1.82
CA ASP A 17 -5.44 22.20 3.18
C ASP A 17 -4.37 21.18 3.60
N PRO A 18 -3.22 21.65 4.10
CA PRO A 18 -2.12 20.77 4.52
C PRO A 18 -2.42 19.96 5.78
N ARG A 19 -3.54 20.17 6.48
CA ARG A 19 -3.80 19.59 7.81
C ARG A 19 -4.95 18.61 7.86
N ASN A 20 -6.07 18.90 7.20
CA ASN A 20 -7.33 18.17 7.44
C ASN A 20 -7.81 17.34 6.24
N GLY A 21 -7.34 17.63 5.03
CA GLY A 21 -7.75 16.92 3.81
C GLY A 21 -9.23 17.11 3.43
N ALA A 22 -9.94 18.03 4.07
CA ALA A 22 -11.38 18.22 3.88
C ALA A 22 -11.75 18.60 2.43
N PRO A 23 -11.02 19.50 1.73
CA PRO A 23 -11.26 19.79 0.32
C PRO A 23 -11.19 18.56 -0.58
N ALA A 24 -10.34 17.60 -0.21
CA ALA A 24 -10.17 16.39 -0.99
C ALA A 24 -11.37 15.45 -0.87
N HIS A 25 -11.89 15.27 0.34
CA HIS A 25 -13.12 14.51 0.57
C HIS A 25 -14.33 15.17 -0.10
N LEU A 26 -14.43 16.50 -0.08
CA LEU A 26 -15.47 17.24 -0.79
C LEU A 26 -15.38 17.07 -2.30
N LEU A 27 -14.17 17.10 -2.87
CA LEU A 27 -13.96 16.86 -4.28
C LEU A 27 -14.30 15.41 -4.67
N ASN A 28 -13.94 14.43 -3.84
CA ASN A 28 -14.32 13.04 -4.05
C ASN A 28 -15.85 12.87 -4.00
N LEU A 29 -16.51 13.50 -3.02
CA LEU A 29 -17.97 13.50 -2.92
C LEU A 29 -18.62 14.15 -4.15
N ALA A 30 -18.09 15.27 -4.63
CA ALA A 30 -18.58 15.93 -5.84
C ALA A 30 -18.41 15.04 -7.08
N ALA A 31 -17.26 14.39 -7.23
CA ALA A 31 -17.01 13.44 -8.32
C ALA A 31 -18.00 12.26 -8.29
N LEU A 32 -18.26 11.70 -7.10
CA LEU A 32 -19.27 10.66 -6.92
C LEU A 32 -20.68 11.14 -7.31
N CYS A 33 -21.10 12.31 -6.83
CA CYS A 33 -22.41 12.88 -7.15
C CYS A 33 -22.58 13.07 -8.67
N VAL A 34 -21.55 13.59 -9.35
CA VAL A 34 -21.56 13.74 -10.81
C VAL A 34 -21.64 12.39 -11.51
N ALA A 35 -20.87 11.39 -11.07
CA ALA A 35 -20.94 10.04 -11.64
C ALA A 35 -22.34 9.42 -11.51
N ILE A 36 -22.99 9.57 -10.33
CA ILE A 36 -24.37 9.11 -10.11
C ILE A 36 -25.34 9.82 -11.06
N VAL A 37 -25.26 11.14 -11.19
CA VAL A 37 -26.13 11.92 -12.10
C VAL A 37 -25.93 11.50 -13.56
N LEU A 38 -24.69 11.25 -13.98
CA LEU A 38 -24.37 10.75 -15.32
C LEU A 38 -24.97 9.36 -15.55
N LEU A 39 -24.86 8.45 -14.58
CA LEU A 39 -25.44 7.11 -14.64
C LEU A 39 -26.98 7.18 -14.73
N VAL A 40 -27.61 7.97 -13.86
CA VAL A 40 -29.06 8.22 -13.89
C VAL A 40 -29.46 8.75 -15.26
N THR A 41 -28.73 9.72 -15.81
CA THR A 41 -29.03 10.32 -17.13
C THR A 41 -28.88 9.31 -18.26
N LEU A 42 -27.80 8.52 -18.26
CA LEU A 42 -27.54 7.48 -19.26
C LEU A 42 -28.64 6.43 -19.26
N VAL A 43 -28.93 5.84 -18.10
CA VAL A 43 -29.94 4.78 -17.98
C VAL A 43 -31.35 5.35 -18.19
N SER A 44 -31.63 6.59 -17.78
CA SER A 44 -32.91 7.25 -18.09
C SER A 44 -33.17 7.33 -19.59
N ARG A 45 -32.12 7.60 -20.38
CA ARG A 45 -32.22 7.66 -21.84
C ARG A 45 -32.33 6.29 -22.50
N LEU A 46 -31.75 5.26 -21.88
CA LEU A 46 -31.78 3.88 -22.41
C LEU A 46 -33.07 3.14 -22.09
N CYS A 47 -33.60 3.31 -20.88
CA CYS A 47 -34.63 2.45 -20.30
C CYS A 47 -35.76 3.22 -19.60
N GLY A 48 -35.74 4.56 -19.64
CA GLY A 48 -36.71 5.43 -19.01
C GLY A 48 -36.30 5.92 -17.62
N PRO A 49 -36.89 7.04 -17.13
CA PRO A 49 -36.34 7.75 -15.97
C PRO A 49 -36.40 6.96 -14.65
N ARG A 50 -37.41 6.10 -14.48
CA ARG A 50 -37.51 5.23 -13.30
C ARG A 50 -36.34 4.23 -13.22
N ALA A 51 -35.94 3.68 -14.37
CA ALA A 51 -34.76 2.82 -14.45
C ALA A 51 -33.48 3.60 -14.12
N GLY A 52 -33.38 4.83 -14.64
CA GLY A 52 -32.25 5.71 -14.34
C GLY A 52 -32.12 6.01 -12.85
N LEU A 53 -33.21 6.39 -12.19
CA LEU A 53 -33.21 6.63 -10.76
C LEU A 53 -32.78 5.38 -9.98
N PHE A 54 -33.34 4.21 -10.27
CA PHE A 54 -32.99 2.98 -9.57
C PHE A 54 -31.53 2.57 -9.79
N SER A 55 -30.97 2.76 -10.98
CA SER A 55 -29.53 2.57 -11.20
C SER A 55 -28.68 3.52 -10.35
N GLY A 56 -29.07 4.79 -10.28
CA GLY A 56 -28.39 5.78 -9.43
C GLY A 56 -28.44 5.41 -7.94
N LEU A 57 -29.61 5.02 -7.44
CA LEU A 57 -29.80 4.61 -6.05
C LEU A 57 -29.02 3.33 -5.72
N LEU A 58 -29.03 2.33 -6.61
CA LEU A 58 -28.22 1.12 -6.43
C LEU A 58 -26.73 1.45 -6.30
N PHE A 59 -26.20 2.29 -7.18
CA PHE A 59 -24.80 2.68 -7.11
C PHE A 59 -24.49 3.54 -5.88
N ALA A 60 -25.37 4.46 -5.51
CA ALA A 60 -25.23 5.29 -4.31
C ALA A 60 -25.30 4.49 -3.01
N SER A 61 -26.10 3.41 -2.98
CA SER A 61 -26.23 2.49 -1.83
C SER A 61 -25.19 1.38 -1.83
N TYR A 62 -24.21 1.41 -2.73
CA TYR A 62 -23.16 0.40 -2.78
C TYR A 62 -22.21 0.52 -1.58
N GLY A 63 -21.99 -0.58 -0.85
CA GLY A 63 -21.34 -0.56 0.46
C GLY A 63 -19.92 0.01 0.44
N ASN A 64 -19.18 -0.15 -0.67
CA ASN A 64 -17.78 0.29 -0.78
C ASN A 64 -17.59 1.71 -1.32
N VAL A 65 -18.63 2.33 -1.89
CA VAL A 65 -18.56 3.71 -2.41
C VAL A 65 -18.09 4.72 -1.35
N PRO A 66 -18.57 4.67 -0.09
CA PRO A 66 -18.09 5.55 0.97
C PRO A 66 -16.58 5.48 1.20
N GLY A 67 -15.97 4.30 1.03
CA GLY A 67 -14.51 4.14 1.13
C GLY A 67 -13.75 4.98 0.11
N LEU A 68 -14.26 5.10 -1.13
CA LEU A 68 -13.65 5.94 -2.16
C LEU A 68 -13.75 7.45 -1.84
N VAL A 69 -14.80 7.87 -1.15
CA VAL A 69 -14.97 9.26 -0.72
C VAL A 69 -14.09 9.59 0.48
N ALA A 70 -14.10 8.71 1.47
CA ALA A 70 -13.37 8.85 2.72
C ALA A 70 -11.86 8.69 2.55
N TRP A 71 -11.40 7.99 1.52
CA TRP A 71 -9.98 7.86 1.22
C TRP A 71 -9.55 8.86 0.16
N THR A 72 -8.63 9.77 0.49
CA THR A 72 -8.20 10.82 -0.43
C THR A 72 -7.64 10.29 -1.75
N SER A 73 -6.94 9.15 -1.71
CA SER A 73 -6.43 8.50 -2.93
C SER A 73 -7.53 7.81 -3.77
N GLY A 74 -8.74 7.62 -3.22
CA GLY A 74 -9.90 7.11 -3.94
C GLY A 74 -10.41 8.05 -5.04
N CYS A 75 -9.86 9.27 -5.14
CA CYS A 75 -10.09 10.18 -6.27
C CYS A 75 -9.79 9.53 -7.62
N GLN A 76 -8.77 8.66 -7.71
CA GLN A 76 -8.40 7.97 -8.95
C GLN A 76 -9.54 7.09 -9.46
N ASP A 77 -10.09 6.26 -8.58
CA ASP A 77 -11.20 5.36 -8.90
C ASP A 77 -12.48 6.17 -9.20
N LEU A 78 -12.75 7.23 -8.44
CA LEU A 78 -13.92 8.09 -8.67
C LEU A 78 -13.86 8.85 -9.98
N PHE A 79 -12.70 9.43 -10.34
CA PHE A 79 -12.54 10.08 -11.64
C PHE A 79 -12.60 9.08 -12.79
N ALA A 80 -12.03 7.88 -12.63
CA ALA A 80 -12.16 6.83 -13.62
C ALA A 80 -13.64 6.44 -13.83
N ILE A 81 -14.41 6.23 -12.76
CA ILE A 81 -15.85 5.93 -12.81
C ILE A 81 -16.62 7.08 -13.47
N LEU A 82 -16.34 8.33 -13.07
CA LEU A 82 -16.96 9.53 -13.66
C LEU A 82 -16.71 9.60 -15.16
N PHE A 83 -15.46 9.49 -15.59
CA PHE A 83 -15.08 9.61 -17.00
C PHE A 83 -15.58 8.44 -17.85
N VAL A 84 -15.57 7.21 -17.33
CA VAL A 84 -16.18 6.05 -18.01
C VAL A 84 -17.69 6.24 -18.18
N THR A 85 -18.38 6.70 -17.13
CA THR A 85 -19.83 6.96 -17.21
C THR A 85 -20.15 8.10 -18.19
N ALA A 86 -19.33 9.16 -18.18
CA ALA A 86 -19.41 10.25 -19.15
C ALA A 86 -19.19 9.75 -20.58
N ALA A 87 -18.20 8.88 -20.79
CA ALA A 87 -17.90 8.27 -22.09
C ALA A 87 -19.09 7.48 -22.61
N PHE A 88 -19.72 6.63 -21.79
CA PHE A 88 -20.94 5.91 -22.17
C PHE A 88 -22.08 6.87 -22.54
N LEU A 89 -22.32 7.92 -21.76
CA LEU A 89 -23.36 8.91 -22.07
C LEU A 89 -23.09 9.68 -23.37
N LEU A 90 -21.86 10.12 -23.58
CA LEU A 90 -21.45 10.85 -24.78
C LEU A 90 -21.49 9.94 -26.01
N ARG A 91 -21.05 8.69 -25.88
CA ARG A 91 -21.16 7.68 -26.94
C ARG A 91 -22.62 7.42 -27.31
N HIS A 92 -23.49 7.29 -26.31
CA HIS A 92 -24.93 7.15 -26.54
C HIS A 92 -25.55 8.36 -27.26
N ARG A 93 -25.01 9.57 -27.04
CA ARG A 93 -25.41 10.80 -27.73
C ARG A 93 -24.78 10.95 -29.13
N GLY A 94 -23.93 10.01 -29.55
CA GLY A 94 -23.20 10.06 -30.81
C GLY A 94 -22.06 11.08 -30.86
N LYS A 95 -21.54 11.49 -29.68
CA LYS A 95 -20.38 12.38 -29.57
C LYS A 95 -19.09 11.56 -29.42
N ASP A 96 -18.68 10.90 -30.50
CA ASP A 96 -17.63 9.86 -30.47
C ASP A 96 -16.26 10.38 -30.01
N ILE A 97 -15.81 11.56 -30.48
CA ILE A 97 -14.51 12.15 -30.07
C ILE A 97 -14.50 12.50 -28.58
N ALA A 98 -15.58 13.12 -28.09
CA ALA A 98 -15.69 13.47 -26.68
C ALA A 98 -15.75 12.22 -25.79
N ALA A 99 -16.42 11.16 -26.26
CA ALA A 99 -16.44 9.87 -25.58
C ALA A 99 -15.04 9.24 -25.52
N LEU A 100 -14.28 9.28 -26.62
CA LEU A 100 -12.91 8.81 -26.66
C LEU A 100 -12.00 9.60 -25.72
N ALA A 101 -12.13 10.93 -25.69
CA ALA A 101 -11.39 11.79 -24.77
C ALA A 101 -11.70 11.46 -23.30
N CYS A 102 -12.98 11.30 -22.94
CA CYS A 102 -13.37 10.86 -21.59
C CYS A 102 -12.82 9.47 -21.26
N ALA A 103 -12.96 8.48 -22.15
CA ALA A 103 -12.45 7.13 -21.91
C ALA A 103 -10.92 7.13 -21.71
N THR A 104 -10.21 7.93 -22.50
CA THR A 104 -8.75 8.14 -22.36
C THR A 104 -8.42 8.74 -20.99
N ALA A 105 -9.13 9.80 -20.58
CA ALA A 105 -8.97 10.40 -19.25
C ALA A 105 -9.25 9.38 -18.13
N GLY A 106 -10.26 8.51 -18.30
CA GLY A 106 -10.55 7.42 -17.36
C GLY A 106 -9.38 6.46 -17.20
N VAL A 107 -8.78 6.01 -18.31
CA VAL A 107 -7.60 5.12 -18.31
C VAL A 107 -6.36 5.79 -17.70
N LEU A 108 -6.20 7.11 -17.90
CA LEU A 108 -5.14 7.89 -17.25
C LEU A 108 -5.37 8.06 -15.74
N CYS A 109 -6.61 7.94 -15.25
CA CYS A 109 -6.92 7.95 -13.83
C CYS A 109 -6.69 6.58 -13.18
N LYS A 110 -7.18 5.50 -13.82
CA LYS A 110 -7.11 4.14 -13.28
C LYS A 110 -7.16 3.06 -14.36
N GLU A 111 -6.38 2.00 -14.16
CA GLU A 111 -6.20 0.88 -15.08
C GLU A 111 -7.51 0.14 -15.44
N PRO A 112 -8.42 -0.20 -14.48
CA PRO A 112 -9.63 -0.94 -14.78
C PRO A 112 -10.58 -0.20 -15.74
N ALA A 113 -10.42 1.11 -15.96
CA ALA A 113 -11.21 1.86 -16.93
C ALA A 113 -11.07 1.32 -18.37
N ILE A 114 -9.98 0.62 -18.69
CA ILE A 114 -9.78 0.01 -20.02
C ILE A 114 -10.86 -1.03 -20.35
N ALA A 115 -11.47 -1.65 -19.33
CA ALA A 115 -12.59 -2.59 -19.49
C ALA A 115 -13.83 -1.95 -20.15
N ALA A 116 -13.93 -0.62 -20.18
CA ALA A 116 -15.01 0.08 -20.88
C ALA A 116 -14.86 0.05 -22.41
N PHE A 117 -13.64 -0.18 -22.94
CA PHE A 117 -13.35 0.00 -24.37
C PHE A 117 -14.13 -0.97 -25.27
N PRO A 118 -14.22 -2.29 -24.95
CA PRO A 118 -15.08 -3.18 -25.73
C PRO A 118 -16.53 -2.69 -25.78
N VAL A 119 -17.08 -2.23 -24.65
CA VAL A 119 -18.44 -1.69 -24.62
C VAL A 119 -18.60 -0.44 -25.50
N LEU A 120 -17.61 0.47 -25.48
CA LEU A 120 -17.64 1.70 -26.29
C LEU A 120 -17.49 1.42 -27.80
N ILE A 121 -16.63 0.47 -28.17
CA ILE A 121 -16.44 0.01 -29.55
C ILE A 121 -17.73 -0.66 -30.03
N PHE A 122 -18.27 -1.61 -29.25
CA PHE A 122 -19.42 -2.40 -29.67
C PHE A 122 -20.79 -1.74 -29.37
N TRP A 123 -20.81 -0.50 -28.90
CA TRP A 123 -21.99 0.19 -28.36
C TRP A 123 -23.20 0.18 -29.30
N ASP A 124 -23.03 0.64 -30.54
CA ASP A 124 -24.14 0.76 -31.50
C ASP A 124 -24.68 -0.63 -31.89
N TRP A 125 -23.80 -1.61 -32.13
CA TRP A 125 -24.20 -2.98 -32.44
C TRP A 125 -24.98 -3.63 -31.29
N ILE A 126 -24.53 -3.45 -30.03
CA ILE A 126 -25.25 -3.97 -28.86
C ILE A 126 -26.63 -3.33 -28.74
N LEU A 127 -26.75 -2.02 -29.02
CA LEU A 127 -28.03 -1.31 -29.02
C LEU A 127 -28.90 -1.60 -30.26
N GLY A 128 -28.39 -2.36 -31.25
CA GLY A 128 -29.09 -2.67 -32.49
C GLY A 128 -29.21 -1.48 -33.44
N ARG A 129 -28.24 -0.58 -33.43
CA ARG A 129 -28.14 0.60 -34.30
C ARG A 129 -26.97 0.41 -35.28
N PRO A 130 -27.04 0.94 -36.51
CA PRO A 130 -25.89 0.96 -37.40
C PRO A 130 -24.79 1.88 -36.83
N PRO A 131 -23.52 1.45 -36.82
CA PRO A 131 -22.43 2.27 -36.31
C PRO A 131 -22.17 3.45 -37.24
N ARG A 132 -22.06 4.67 -36.68
CA ARG A 132 -21.78 5.87 -37.47
C ARG A 132 -20.35 5.91 -37.99
N HIS A 133 -19.37 5.63 -37.12
CA HIS A 133 -17.94 5.73 -37.43
C HIS A 133 -17.16 4.52 -36.86
N PRO A 134 -17.38 3.29 -37.37
CA PRO A 134 -16.79 2.08 -36.79
C PRO A 134 -15.25 2.09 -36.84
N LYS A 135 -14.66 2.62 -37.92
CA LYS A 135 -13.19 2.74 -38.06
C LYS A 135 -12.58 3.64 -36.99
N LEU A 136 -13.17 4.83 -36.76
CA LEU A 136 -12.70 5.76 -35.74
C LEU A 136 -12.77 5.13 -34.34
N GLN A 137 -13.83 4.36 -34.06
CA GLN A 137 -14.02 3.72 -32.77
C GLN A 137 -12.98 2.62 -32.56
N ILE A 138 -12.85 1.67 -33.49
CA ILE A 138 -11.89 0.58 -33.37
C ILE A 138 -10.45 1.12 -33.31
N ILE A 139 -10.07 2.00 -34.23
CA ILE A 139 -8.71 2.54 -34.30
C ILE A 139 -8.43 3.47 -33.11
N GLY A 140 -9.35 4.35 -32.76
CA GLY A 140 -9.18 5.30 -31.67
C GLY A 140 -9.02 4.62 -30.31
N TYR A 141 -9.99 3.78 -29.92
CA TYR A 141 -9.89 3.04 -28.65
C TYR A 141 -8.74 2.03 -28.68
N GLY A 142 -8.51 1.36 -29.82
CA GLY A 142 -7.39 0.42 -29.98
C GLY A 142 -6.02 1.09 -29.83
N LEU A 143 -5.82 2.26 -30.42
CA LEU A 143 -4.58 3.03 -30.29
C LEU A 143 -4.35 3.49 -28.85
N VAL A 144 -5.39 3.98 -28.16
CA VAL A 144 -5.27 4.36 -26.74
C VAL A 144 -4.93 3.15 -25.87
N ALA A 145 -5.56 1.99 -26.10
CA ALA A 145 -5.24 0.77 -25.37
C ALA A 145 -3.80 0.30 -25.62
N ALA A 146 -3.34 0.36 -26.87
CA ALA A 146 -1.96 0.01 -27.23
C ALA A 146 -0.95 0.98 -26.61
N LEU A 147 -1.16 2.30 -26.72
CA LEU A 147 -0.30 3.31 -26.11
C LEU A 147 -0.26 3.18 -24.59
N TRP A 148 -1.41 2.96 -23.96
CA TRP A 148 -1.48 2.68 -22.53
C TRP A 148 -0.65 1.45 -22.18
N ALA A 149 -0.83 0.33 -22.87
CA ALA A 149 -0.06 -0.90 -22.62
C ALA A 149 1.46 -0.68 -22.78
N VAL A 150 1.87 0.11 -23.77
CA VAL A 150 3.27 0.48 -24.06
C VAL A 150 3.84 1.47 -23.06
N VAL A 151 3.04 2.14 -22.24
CA VAL A 151 3.54 3.10 -21.23
C VAL A 151 3.35 2.57 -19.81
N HIS A 152 2.47 1.59 -19.63
CA HIS A 152 2.04 1.12 -18.32
C HIS A 152 3.16 0.34 -17.61
N PRO A 153 3.70 0.84 -16.49
CA PRO A 153 4.86 0.22 -15.83
C PRO A 153 4.55 -1.18 -15.32
N GLY A 154 3.32 -1.45 -14.85
CA GLY A 154 2.92 -2.79 -14.43
C GLY A 154 2.95 -3.81 -15.58
N ILE A 155 2.61 -3.40 -16.81
CA ILE A 155 2.64 -4.30 -17.97
C ILE A 155 4.08 -4.56 -18.38
N HIS A 156 4.92 -3.53 -18.42
CA HIS A 156 6.36 -3.68 -18.67
C HIS A 156 7.06 -4.57 -17.65
N LEU A 157 6.74 -4.42 -16.37
CA LEU A 157 7.30 -5.24 -15.31
C LEU A 157 6.85 -6.70 -15.41
N LEU A 158 5.56 -6.94 -15.70
CA LEU A 158 5.04 -8.29 -15.94
C LEU A 158 5.69 -8.93 -17.16
N ALA A 159 5.74 -8.21 -18.29
CA ALA A 159 6.30 -8.69 -19.54
C ALA A 159 7.82 -8.95 -19.42
N GLY A 160 8.57 -8.01 -18.84
CA GLY A 160 10.02 -8.12 -18.64
C GLY A 160 10.44 -9.22 -17.67
N ARG A 161 9.54 -9.65 -16.77
CA ARG A 161 9.77 -10.78 -15.85
C ARG A 161 9.05 -12.05 -16.26
N GLY A 162 8.51 -12.10 -17.49
CA GLY A 162 7.89 -13.29 -18.08
C GLY A 162 6.64 -13.77 -17.34
N PHE A 163 5.89 -12.86 -16.70
CA PHE A 163 4.70 -13.17 -15.89
C PHE A 163 4.96 -14.18 -14.75
N LYS A 164 6.22 -14.32 -14.30
CA LYS A 164 6.60 -15.21 -13.21
C LYS A 164 6.19 -14.65 -11.84
N SER A 165 5.89 -15.54 -10.89
CA SER A 165 5.49 -15.23 -9.51
C SER A 165 6.61 -14.53 -8.70
N GLY A 166 6.26 -13.59 -7.80
CA GLY A 166 7.18 -12.92 -6.86
C GLY A 166 7.86 -11.66 -7.41
N ALA A 167 7.48 -11.23 -8.61
CA ALA A 167 8.21 -10.26 -9.41
C ALA A 167 7.79 -8.80 -9.21
N THR A 168 6.71 -8.47 -8.52
CA THR A 168 6.37 -7.06 -8.25
C THR A 168 5.76 -6.89 -6.86
N MET A 169 5.87 -5.69 -6.28
CA MET A 169 5.30 -5.44 -4.94
C MET A 169 3.77 -5.40 -4.91
N TYR A 170 3.08 -5.26 -6.05
CA TYR A 170 1.64 -4.99 -6.07
C TYR A 170 0.83 -5.68 -7.21
N VAL A 171 1.45 -6.00 -8.37
CA VAL A 171 0.75 -6.55 -9.55
C VAL A 171 1.43 -7.83 -10.08
N GLY A 172 0.79 -8.98 -9.93
CA GLY A 172 1.38 -10.26 -10.34
C GLY A 172 0.33 -11.33 -10.59
N LEU A 173 0.65 -12.32 -11.44
CA LEU A 173 -0.09 -13.58 -11.55
C LEU A 173 0.25 -14.52 -10.37
N GLU A 174 0.41 -13.95 -9.18
CA GLU A 174 0.79 -14.69 -7.99
C GLU A 174 -0.44 -15.39 -7.41
N HIS A 175 -0.20 -16.48 -6.67
CA HIS A 175 -1.22 -17.17 -5.88
C HIS A 175 -2.45 -17.61 -6.68
N SER A 176 -2.27 -18.38 -7.77
CA SER A 176 -3.38 -18.89 -8.59
C SER A 176 -4.42 -19.68 -7.79
N GLU A 177 -4.01 -20.29 -6.67
CA GLU A 177 -4.89 -20.94 -5.71
C GLU A 177 -5.91 -19.99 -5.05
N ARG A 178 -5.67 -18.67 -5.07
CA ARG A 178 -6.54 -17.65 -4.48
C ARG A 178 -7.46 -16.98 -5.51
N TRP A 179 -7.22 -17.12 -6.82
CA TRP A 179 -8.00 -16.40 -7.84
C TRP A 179 -9.50 -16.70 -7.75
N GLY A 180 -9.86 -17.97 -7.56
CA GLY A 180 -11.25 -18.39 -7.37
C GLY A 180 -11.89 -17.77 -6.13
N LEU A 181 -11.16 -17.75 -5.02
CA LEU A 181 -11.60 -17.11 -3.78
C LEU A 181 -11.79 -15.60 -3.96
N TYR A 182 -10.84 -14.91 -4.58
CA TYR A 182 -10.91 -13.46 -4.80
C TYR A 182 -12.05 -13.08 -5.74
N LEU A 183 -12.22 -13.83 -6.84
CA LEU A 183 -13.36 -13.65 -7.73
C LEU A 183 -14.69 -13.83 -6.98
N TRP A 184 -14.80 -14.89 -6.18
CA TRP A 184 -16.00 -15.13 -5.38
C TRP A 184 -16.25 -14.03 -4.35
N ARG A 185 -15.21 -13.56 -3.65
CA ARG A 185 -15.30 -12.42 -2.73
C ARG A 185 -15.78 -11.16 -3.45
N TYR A 186 -15.26 -10.85 -4.64
CA TYR A 186 -15.75 -9.72 -5.43
C TYR A 186 -17.20 -9.89 -5.89
N LEU A 187 -17.63 -11.10 -6.28
CA LEU A 187 -19.02 -11.37 -6.63
C LEU A 187 -19.96 -11.13 -5.44
N MET A 188 -19.63 -11.60 -4.25
CA MET A 188 -20.40 -11.31 -3.02
C MET A 188 -20.42 -9.81 -2.74
N THR A 189 -19.26 -9.17 -2.89
CA THR A 189 -19.11 -7.74 -2.66
C THR A 189 -19.93 -6.90 -3.63
N LEU A 190 -20.13 -7.32 -4.89
CA LEU A 190 -20.99 -6.63 -5.87
C LEU A 190 -22.46 -6.61 -5.47
N VAL A 191 -22.91 -7.59 -4.71
CA VAL A 191 -24.29 -7.68 -4.20
C VAL A 191 -24.40 -7.27 -2.73
N ASN A 192 -23.37 -6.59 -2.20
CA ASN A 192 -23.26 -6.17 -0.80
C ASN A 192 -23.32 -7.33 0.22
N LEU A 193 -23.03 -8.57 -0.17
CA LEU A 193 -23.01 -9.71 0.74
C LEU A 193 -21.63 -9.90 1.41
N PRO A 194 -21.59 -10.42 2.64
CA PRO A 194 -20.34 -10.66 3.36
C PRO A 194 -19.48 -11.67 2.59
N PRO A 195 -18.24 -11.31 2.20
CA PRO A 195 -17.35 -12.23 1.52
C PRO A 195 -16.87 -13.33 2.47
N PRO A 196 -16.64 -14.57 2.00
CA PRO A 196 -16.22 -15.66 2.88
C PRO A 196 -14.81 -15.46 3.43
N GLY A 197 -14.63 -15.98 4.65
CA GLY A 197 -13.38 -15.88 5.42
C GLY A 197 -13.11 -14.48 5.97
N LEU A 198 -14.11 -13.59 5.98
CA LEU A 198 -14.03 -12.27 6.59
C LEU A 198 -15.10 -12.13 7.68
N ASP A 199 -14.71 -11.55 8.81
CA ASP A 199 -15.65 -11.16 9.86
C ASP A 199 -16.22 -9.76 9.56
N ALA A 200 -17.54 -9.64 9.63
CA ALA A 200 -18.31 -8.42 9.38
C ALA A 200 -18.97 -7.91 10.68
N SER A 201 -18.21 -7.81 11.76
CA SER A 201 -18.70 -7.35 13.07
C SER A 201 -18.82 -5.81 13.22
N TRP A 202 -18.42 -5.03 12.22
CA TRP A 202 -18.27 -3.56 12.31
C TRP A 202 -19.52 -2.74 11.94
N TRP A 203 -20.72 -3.21 12.29
CA TRP A 203 -21.96 -2.49 11.93
C TRP A 203 -22.42 -1.50 13.01
N GLU A 204 -22.06 -1.71 14.28
CA GLU A 204 -22.57 -0.93 15.42
C GLU A 204 -22.26 0.57 15.30
N GLU A 205 -21.00 0.92 15.01
CA GLU A 205 -20.53 2.32 14.84
C GLU A 205 -21.15 3.03 13.63
N ARG A 206 -21.74 2.28 12.69
CA ARG A 206 -22.28 2.79 11.42
C ARG A 206 -23.79 2.70 11.32
N SER A 207 -24.43 2.01 12.27
CA SER A 207 -25.87 1.77 12.31
C SER A 207 -26.69 3.07 12.20
N LEU A 208 -26.32 4.11 12.95
CA LEU A 208 -27.02 5.40 12.95
C LEU A 208 -27.05 6.05 11.54
N TYR A 209 -25.89 6.15 10.89
CA TYR A 209 -25.80 6.69 9.54
C TYR A 209 -26.54 5.81 8.52
N GLY A 210 -26.50 4.49 8.75
CA GLY A 210 -27.22 3.52 7.95
C GLY A 210 -28.74 3.69 8.02
N PHE A 211 -29.29 3.83 9.22
CA PHE A 211 -30.71 4.08 9.43
C PHE A 211 -31.14 5.44 8.89
N ALA A 212 -30.31 6.48 9.03
CA ALA A 212 -30.57 7.79 8.41
C ALA A 212 -30.63 7.68 6.88
N ALA A 213 -29.67 6.98 6.25
CA ALA A 213 -29.68 6.75 4.81
C ALA A 213 -30.90 5.92 4.36
N LEU A 214 -31.28 4.91 5.15
CA LEU A 214 -32.49 4.10 4.90
C LEU A 214 -33.75 4.95 4.96
N ALA A 215 -33.89 5.82 5.96
CA ALA A 215 -35.02 6.72 6.09
C ALA A 215 -35.12 7.67 4.89
N ILE A 216 -34.00 8.26 4.45
CA ILE A 216 -33.94 9.13 3.27
C ILE A 216 -34.33 8.36 2.00
N LEU A 217 -33.80 7.15 1.81
CA LEU A 217 -34.12 6.28 0.66
C LEU A 217 -35.62 5.98 0.61
N VAL A 218 -36.20 5.50 1.71
CA VAL A 218 -37.61 5.12 1.80
C VAL A 218 -38.51 6.34 1.59
N ALA A 219 -38.24 7.44 2.29
CA ALA A 219 -39.01 8.68 2.16
C ALA A 219 -38.96 9.23 0.72
N GLY A 220 -37.78 9.24 0.09
CA GLY A 220 -37.61 9.69 -1.29
C GLY A 220 -38.38 8.83 -2.29
N LEU A 221 -38.36 7.50 -2.13
CA LEU A 221 -39.10 6.58 -2.99
C LEU A 221 -40.62 6.69 -2.80
N LEU A 222 -41.09 6.86 -1.56
CA LEU A 222 -42.51 7.08 -1.27
C LEU A 222 -43.01 8.41 -1.83
N ALA A 223 -42.22 9.48 -1.72
CA ALA A 223 -42.54 10.78 -2.31
C ALA A 223 -42.64 10.69 -3.84
N LEU A 224 -41.70 10.00 -4.48
CA LEU A 224 -41.72 9.79 -5.93
C LEU A 224 -42.90 8.93 -6.38
N ALA A 225 -43.26 7.89 -5.63
CA ALA A 225 -44.39 7.03 -5.95
C ALA A 225 -45.74 7.78 -5.97
N ARG A 226 -45.85 8.87 -5.20
CA ARG A 226 -47.02 9.76 -5.21
C ARG A 226 -47.08 10.66 -6.45
N GLN A 227 -45.95 10.95 -7.08
CA GLN A 227 -45.88 11.74 -8.32
C GLN A 227 -46.23 10.84 -9.52
N ARG A 228 -47.53 10.71 -9.82
CA ARG A 228 -48.01 10.01 -11.02
C ARG A 228 -47.53 10.73 -12.28
N ARG A 229 -47.03 9.92 -13.23
CA ARG A 229 -46.50 10.26 -14.57
C ARG A 229 -45.01 10.59 -14.59
N ILE A 230 -44.22 9.54 -14.81
CA ILE A 230 -43.01 9.70 -15.61
C ILE A 230 -43.24 8.90 -16.90
N GLY A 231 -43.41 9.63 -18.00
CA GLY A 231 -43.83 9.13 -19.29
C GLY A 231 -42.91 8.06 -19.89
N GLY A 232 -43.49 7.28 -20.80
CA GLY A 232 -42.80 6.21 -21.52
C GLY A 232 -41.71 6.76 -22.44
N ALA A 233 -40.47 6.37 -22.16
CA ALA A 233 -39.35 6.53 -23.08
C ALA A 233 -38.94 5.15 -23.60
N SER A 234 -38.39 5.14 -24.82
CA SER A 234 -37.93 3.97 -25.57
C SER A 234 -37.27 2.92 -24.68
N SER A 235 -37.85 1.72 -24.64
CA SER A 235 -37.34 0.61 -23.82
C SER A 235 -36.28 -0.17 -24.60
N CYS A 236 -35.00 0.15 -24.37
CA CYS A 236 -33.96 -0.80 -24.74
C CYS A 236 -34.27 -2.15 -24.04
N SER A 237 -34.11 -3.26 -24.77
CA SER A 237 -34.41 -4.57 -24.18
C SER A 237 -33.43 -4.87 -23.03
N LEU A 238 -33.94 -5.50 -21.96
CA LEU A 238 -33.13 -5.84 -20.80
C LEU A 238 -31.97 -6.78 -21.17
N ARG A 239 -32.15 -7.62 -22.20
CA ARG A 239 -31.10 -8.48 -22.75
C ARG A 239 -29.91 -7.66 -23.29
N ARG A 240 -30.17 -6.57 -24.02
CA ARG A 240 -29.11 -5.69 -24.54
C ARG A 240 -28.38 -4.97 -23.42
N ILE A 241 -29.10 -4.48 -22.41
CA ILE A 241 -28.48 -3.87 -21.22
C ILE A 241 -27.66 -4.90 -20.43
N GLY A 242 -28.16 -6.13 -20.30
CA GLY A 242 -27.44 -7.24 -19.71
C GLY A 242 -26.13 -7.54 -20.45
N LEU A 243 -26.14 -7.47 -21.79
CA LEU A 243 -24.92 -7.63 -22.59
C LEU A 243 -23.92 -6.48 -22.37
N ILE A 244 -24.36 -5.22 -22.37
CA ILE A 244 -23.51 -4.06 -22.01
C ILE A 244 -22.86 -4.29 -20.64
N SER A 245 -23.67 -4.69 -19.68
CA SER A 245 -23.23 -4.89 -18.30
C SER A 245 -22.26 -6.05 -18.19
N ALA A 246 -22.52 -7.19 -18.83
CA ALA A 246 -21.63 -8.35 -18.81
C ALA A 246 -20.27 -8.05 -19.45
N VAL A 247 -20.26 -7.41 -20.62
CA VAL A 247 -19.03 -7.05 -21.34
C VAL A 247 -18.17 -6.05 -20.54
N PHE A 248 -18.78 -5.23 -19.67
CA PHE A 248 -18.05 -4.32 -18.79
C PHE A 248 -17.62 -4.97 -17.46
N VAL A 249 -18.55 -5.65 -16.78
CA VAL A 249 -18.37 -6.18 -15.42
C VAL A 249 -17.35 -7.30 -15.37
N VAL A 250 -17.42 -8.24 -16.31
CA VAL A 250 -16.54 -9.42 -16.32
C VAL A 250 -15.06 -9.04 -16.39
N PRO A 251 -14.59 -8.26 -17.40
CA PRO A 251 -13.19 -7.85 -17.43
C PRO A 251 -12.80 -6.95 -16.25
N SER A 252 -13.70 -6.07 -15.80
CA SER A 252 -13.45 -5.18 -14.64
C SER A 252 -13.29 -5.95 -13.32
N LEU A 253 -13.89 -7.14 -13.19
CA LEU A 253 -13.74 -8.03 -12.04
C LEU A 253 -12.52 -8.93 -12.14
N LEU A 254 -12.29 -9.52 -13.33
CA LEU A 254 -11.19 -10.47 -13.52
C LEU A 254 -9.83 -9.80 -13.36
N MET A 255 -9.70 -8.55 -13.82
CA MET A 255 -8.45 -7.79 -13.74
C MET A 255 -7.93 -7.69 -12.29
N PRO A 256 -8.67 -7.16 -11.30
CA PRO A 256 -8.21 -7.13 -9.92
C PRO A 256 -8.17 -8.51 -9.24
N ALA A 257 -9.02 -9.46 -9.64
CA ALA A 257 -9.01 -10.80 -9.05
C ALA A 257 -7.75 -11.61 -9.39
N ILE A 258 -7.18 -11.37 -10.57
CA ILE A 258 -6.03 -12.12 -11.10
C ILE A 258 -4.72 -11.36 -10.91
N LEU A 259 -4.74 -10.03 -11.08
CA LEU A 259 -3.50 -9.24 -11.16
C LEU A 259 -3.12 -8.57 -9.84
N VAL A 260 -4.06 -8.34 -8.91
CA VAL A 260 -3.77 -7.60 -7.67
C VAL A 260 -3.44 -8.57 -6.54
N ARG A 261 -2.30 -8.34 -5.89
CA ARG A 261 -1.77 -9.24 -4.85
C ARG A 261 -2.64 -9.31 -3.59
N HIS A 262 -3.24 -8.19 -3.19
CA HIS A 262 -4.06 -8.10 -1.98
C HIS A 262 -5.51 -7.78 -2.36
N TRP A 263 -6.44 -8.57 -1.82
CA TRP A 263 -7.85 -8.30 -2.04
C TRP A 263 -8.28 -6.99 -1.37
N ALA A 264 -8.93 -6.11 -2.14
CA ALA A 264 -9.48 -4.86 -1.63
C ALA A 264 -10.89 -4.63 -2.18
N PRO A 265 -11.91 -4.47 -1.31
CA PRO A 265 -13.32 -4.45 -1.75
C PRO A 265 -13.66 -3.27 -2.66
N TYR A 266 -12.94 -2.15 -2.56
CA TYR A 266 -13.20 -0.97 -3.39
C TYR A 266 -12.94 -1.20 -4.88
N PHE A 267 -12.15 -2.22 -5.27
CA PHE A 267 -12.00 -2.59 -6.68
C PHE A 267 -13.31 -3.03 -7.33
N ALA A 268 -14.29 -3.46 -6.53
CA ALA A 268 -15.61 -3.79 -7.04
C ALA A 268 -16.46 -2.55 -7.39
N CYS A 269 -16.06 -1.32 -7.05
CA CYS A 269 -16.83 -0.11 -7.37
C CYS A 269 -16.96 0.12 -8.88
N MET A 270 -15.92 -0.15 -9.69
CA MET A 270 -16.02 -0.03 -11.15
C MET A 270 -17.00 -1.04 -11.75
N PRO A 271 -16.92 -2.36 -11.49
CA PRO A 271 -17.95 -3.30 -11.95
C PRO A 271 -19.33 -3.06 -11.32
N ALA A 272 -19.43 -2.51 -10.11
CA ALA A 272 -20.72 -2.14 -9.51
C ALA A 272 -21.51 -1.13 -10.37
N LEU A 273 -20.81 -0.23 -11.10
CA LEU A 273 -21.44 0.64 -12.09
C LEU A 273 -22.20 -0.17 -13.17
N GLY A 274 -21.58 -1.22 -13.69
CA GLY A 274 -22.20 -2.11 -14.68
C GLY A 274 -23.35 -2.92 -14.10
N VAL A 275 -23.22 -3.42 -12.87
CA VAL A 275 -24.30 -4.11 -12.15
C VAL A 275 -25.49 -3.17 -11.95
N ALA A 276 -25.25 -1.93 -11.53
CA ALA A 276 -26.30 -0.91 -11.38
C ALA A 276 -26.99 -0.58 -12.71
N LEU A 277 -26.24 -0.55 -13.81
CA LEU A 277 -26.74 -0.36 -15.18
C LEU A 277 -27.79 -1.42 -15.58
N PHE A 278 -27.62 -2.67 -15.13
CA PHE A 278 -28.56 -3.77 -15.37
C PHE A 278 -29.70 -3.86 -14.34
N LEU A 279 -29.36 -3.81 -13.05
CA LEU A 279 -30.32 -4.04 -11.97
C LEU A 279 -31.34 -2.91 -11.86
N GLY A 280 -30.98 -1.65 -12.19
CA GLY A 280 -31.91 -0.53 -12.18
C GLY A 280 -33.10 -0.73 -13.13
N PRO A 281 -32.87 -0.99 -14.43
CA PRO A 281 -33.94 -1.37 -15.37
C PRO A 281 -34.71 -2.63 -14.98
N ALA A 282 -34.05 -3.65 -14.41
CA ALA A 282 -34.72 -4.86 -13.94
C ALA A 282 -35.69 -4.55 -12.78
N LEU A 283 -35.26 -3.71 -11.84
CA LEU A 283 -36.06 -3.27 -10.70
C LEU A 283 -37.18 -2.30 -11.10
N ALA A 284 -36.97 -1.48 -12.13
CA ALA A 284 -37.97 -0.54 -12.63
C ALA A 284 -39.22 -1.22 -13.20
N ARG A 285 -39.08 -2.47 -13.64
CA ARG A 285 -40.19 -3.34 -14.08
C ARG A 285 -40.98 -3.94 -12.92
N ARG A 286 -40.52 -3.81 -11.67
CA ARG A 286 -41.18 -4.33 -10.47
C ARG A 286 -42.04 -3.24 -9.80
N GLY A 287 -42.90 -3.65 -8.88
CA GLY A 287 -43.69 -2.73 -8.06
C GLY A 287 -42.80 -1.85 -7.16
N VAL A 288 -43.27 -0.65 -6.81
CA VAL A 288 -42.58 0.24 -5.86
C VAL A 288 -42.26 -0.46 -4.52
N PRO A 289 -43.16 -1.28 -3.92
CA PRO A 289 -42.84 -1.97 -2.67
C PRO A 289 -41.65 -2.92 -2.81
N THR A 290 -41.57 -3.68 -3.90
CA THR A 290 -40.44 -4.57 -4.19
C THR A 290 -39.15 -3.78 -4.37
N ALA A 291 -39.21 -2.63 -5.05
CA ALA A 291 -38.05 -1.76 -5.24
C ALA A 291 -37.53 -1.20 -3.91
N ILE A 292 -38.44 -0.73 -3.04
CA ILE A 292 -38.09 -0.27 -1.69
C ILE A 292 -37.45 -1.41 -0.90
N ALA A 293 -38.10 -2.58 -0.81
CA ALA A 293 -37.58 -3.71 -0.05
C ALA A 293 -36.18 -4.14 -0.53
N ALA A 294 -35.99 -4.26 -1.84
CA ALA A 294 -34.72 -4.67 -2.44
C ALA A 294 -33.61 -3.64 -2.18
N LEU A 295 -33.87 -2.34 -2.40
CA LEU A 295 -32.88 -1.28 -2.18
C LEU A 295 -32.55 -1.12 -0.69
N SER A 296 -33.55 -1.21 0.19
CA SER A 296 -33.37 -1.17 1.64
C SER A 296 -32.50 -2.33 2.12
N MET A 297 -32.80 -3.55 1.70
CA MET A 297 -31.99 -4.73 2.02
C MET A 297 -30.56 -4.59 1.47
N PHE A 298 -30.41 -4.14 0.22
CA PHE A 298 -29.11 -3.92 -0.39
C PHE A 298 -28.28 -2.88 0.37
N LEU A 299 -28.89 -1.77 0.79
CA LEU A 299 -28.23 -0.73 1.59
C LEU A 299 -27.79 -1.27 2.95
N LEU A 300 -28.68 -1.97 3.67
CA LEU A 300 -28.39 -2.53 5.00
C LEU A 300 -27.27 -3.57 4.97
N LEU A 301 -27.30 -4.47 3.99
CA LEU A 301 -26.21 -5.42 3.75
C LEU A 301 -24.90 -4.70 3.42
N GLY A 302 -24.98 -3.61 2.65
CA GLY A 302 -23.83 -2.77 2.32
C GLY A 302 -23.20 -2.15 3.57
N ILE A 303 -24.02 -1.60 4.46
CA ILE A 303 -23.58 -1.04 5.75
C ILE A 303 -22.88 -2.11 6.60
N TRP A 304 -23.45 -3.31 6.66
CA TRP A 304 -22.89 -4.42 7.42
C TRP A 304 -21.48 -4.81 6.90
N CYS A 305 -21.29 -4.88 5.59
CA CYS A 305 -20.04 -5.37 5.00
C CYS A 305 -18.89 -4.35 4.96
N ARG A 306 -19.12 -3.07 5.30
CA ARG A 306 -18.15 -1.97 5.14
C ARG A 306 -16.83 -2.16 5.89
N GLY A 307 -16.87 -2.83 7.03
CA GLY A 307 -15.71 -3.04 7.90
C GLY A 307 -15.27 -4.48 7.99
N ALA A 308 -15.54 -5.27 6.94
CA ALA A 308 -15.07 -6.64 6.87
C ALA A 308 -13.56 -6.73 7.18
N ARG A 309 -13.15 -7.75 7.92
CA ARG A 309 -11.74 -7.93 8.32
C ARG A 309 -11.35 -9.40 8.25
N ALA A 310 -10.08 -9.65 7.96
CA ALA A 310 -9.42 -10.94 8.16
C ALA A 310 -8.35 -10.79 9.26
N GLU A 311 -8.14 -11.82 10.07
CA GLU A 311 -7.08 -11.85 11.08
C GLU A 311 -5.71 -12.04 10.43
N ASP A 312 -5.61 -12.96 9.46
CA ASP A 312 -4.35 -13.37 8.83
C ASP A 312 -4.06 -12.73 7.47
N GLU A 313 -4.93 -11.83 6.99
CA GLU A 313 -4.81 -11.23 5.67
C GLU A 313 -4.95 -9.71 5.75
N GLN A 314 -4.04 -8.99 5.07
CA GLN A 314 -4.18 -7.55 4.90
C GLN A 314 -5.32 -7.24 3.92
N VAL A 315 -6.42 -6.72 4.46
CA VAL A 315 -7.59 -6.31 3.68
C VAL A 315 -7.79 -4.79 3.82
N LEU A 316 -7.82 -4.09 2.68
CA LEU A 316 -8.01 -2.63 2.63
C LEU A 316 -9.50 -2.26 2.71
N THR A 317 -10.11 -2.41 3.88
CA THR A 317 -11.48 -1.96 4.16
C THR A 317 -11.52 -0.58 4.78
N GLU A 318 -12.72 -0.01 4.90
CA GLU A 318 -12.90 1.29 5.57
C GLU A 318 -12.40 1.25 7.02
N ARG A 319 -12.63 0.14 7.74
CA ARG A 319 -12.11 -0.05 9.10
C ARG A 319 -10.58 0.02 9.12
N ALA A 320 -9.91 -0.69 8.23
CA ALA A 320 -8.45 -0.66 8.13
C ALA A 320 -7.92 0.76 7.83
N MET A 321 -8.61 1.51 6.96
CA MET A 321 -8.26 2.90 6.65
C MET A 321 -8.47 3.85 7.85
N VAL A 322 -9.56 3.69 8.60
CA VAL A 322 -9.81 4.44 9.84
C VAL A 322 -8.74 4.14 10.87
N GLU A 323 -8.41 2.87 11.08
CA GLU A 323 -7.36 2.41 11.99
C GLU A 323 -5.98 2.98 11.61
N ALA A 324 -5.65 3.04 10.31
CA ALA A 324 -4.43 3.65 9.80
C ALA A 324 -4.42 5.17 9.98
N SER A 325 -5.52 5.86 9.65
CA SER A 325 -5.66 7.31 9.83
C SER A 325 -5.52 7.70 11.31
N ASN A 326 -6.16 6.95 12.21
CA ASN A 326 -6.03 7.17 13.65
C ASN A 326 -4.58 6.92 14.11
N GLY A 327 -3.93 5.86 13.62
CA GLY A 327 -2.52 5.59 13.91
C GLY A 327 -1.60 6.74 13.52
N VAL A 328 -1.76 7.28 12.30
CA VAL A 328 -1.00 8.44 11.83
C VAL A 328 -1.27 9.69 12.67
N ARG A 329 -2.52 9.95 13.06
CA ARG A 329 -2.88 11.09 13.93
C ARG A 329 -2.26 10.95 15.33
N THR A 330 -2.28 9.76 15.91
CA THR A 330 -1.65 9.47 17.20
C THR A 330 -0.15 9.70 17.12
N VAL A 331 0.53 9.13 16.12
CA VAL A 331 1.96 9.32 15.92
C VAL A 331 2.31 10.79 15.70
N ARG A 332 1.53 11.52 14.89
CA ARG A 332 1.70 12.96 14.71
C ARG A 332 1.58 13.72 16.04
N SER A 333 0.53 13.45 16.81
CA SER A 333 0.33 14.11 18.12
C SER A 333 1.48 13.82 19.06
N ASN A 334 1.97 12.57 19.09
CA ASN A 334 3.11 12.19 19.92
C ASN A 334 4.40 12.87 19.46
N PHE A 335 4.59 13.08 18.15
CA PHE A 335 5.72 13.85 17.62
C PHE A 335 5.64 15.30 18.09
N GLU A 336 4.48 15.93 17.92
CA GLU A 336 4.26 17.34 18.32
C GLU A 336 4.37 17.53 19.85
N LYS A 337 4.10 16.50 20.66
CA LYS A 337 4.32 16.50 22.11
C LYS A 337 5.80 16.43 22.49
N LEU A 338 6.55 15.48 21.90
CA LEU A 338 7.97 15.28 22.23
C LEU A 338 8.86 16.36 21.61
N PHE A 339 8.53 16.78 20.40
CA PHE A 339 9.29 17.73 19.62
C PHE A 339 8.36 18.85 19.12
N PRO A 340 7.92 19.78 19.98
CA PRO A 340 7.04 20.87 19.54
C PRO A 340 7.61 21.68 18.36
N ILE A 341 8.95 21.74 18.28
CA ILE A 341 9.70 22.37 17.19
C ILE A 341 10.86 21.45 16.81
N LEU A 342 11.05 21.25 15.52
CA LEU A 342 12.26 20.66 14.95
C LEU A 342 13.06 21.76 14.24
N PRO A 343 14.38 21.90 14.51
CA PRO A 343 15.22 22.85 13.78
C PRO A 343 15.24 22.57 12.28
N LYS A 344 15.42 23.62 11.47
CA LYS A 344 15.54 23.48 10.01
C LYS A 344 16.72 22.58 9.64
N GLY A 345 16.52 21.74 8.63
CA GLY A 345 17.52 20.80 8.13
C GLY A 345 17.74 19.59 9.04
N SER A 346 16.97 19.43 10.13
CA SER A 346 17.11 18.27 11.01
C SER A 346 16.83 16.96 10.28
N GLU A 347 17.56 15.93 10.69
CA GLU A 347 17.35 14.56 10.26
C GLU A 347 16.76 13.74 11.41
N VAL A 348 15.58 13.17 11.17
CA VAL A 348 14.87 12.30 12.13
C VAL A 348 15.05 10.87 11.66
N LEU A 349 15.88 10.13 12.38
CA LEU A 349 16.18 8.72 12.13
C LEU A 349 15.11 7.89 12.84
N VAL A 350 14.28 7.20 12.05
CA VAL A 350 13.11 6.49 12.57
C VAL A 350 13.25 4.98 12.41
N SER A 351 12.91 4.26 13.48
CA SER A 351 12.79 2.80 13.52
C SER A 351 11.39 2.37 13.98
N PHE A 352 10.94 1.21 13.50
CA PHE A 352 9.56 0.72 13.61
C PHE A 352 9.48 -0.62 14.34
N GLY A 353 8.33 -0.89 14.97
CA GLY A 353 8.08 -2.15 15.65
C GLY A 353 7.92 -3.28 14.65
N THR A 354 7.84 -4.50 15.20
CA THR A 354 7.78 -5.74 14.41
C THR A 354 6.61 -5.74 13.42
N SER A 355 5.58 -4.93 13.66
CA SER A 355 4.37 -4.88 12.85
C SER A 355 4.36 -3.89 11.67
N GLY A 356 5.43 -3.13 11.39
CA GLY A 356 5.47 -2.23 10.22
C GLY A 356 4.21 -1.35 10.12
N ILE A 357 3.84 -0.79 11.26
CA ILE A 357 2.52 -0.33 11.66
C ILE A 357 1.74 0.33 10.54
N ARG A 358 0.61 -0.27 10.09
CA ARG A 358 -0.53 0.36 9.38
C ARG A 358 -0.18 1.48 8.36
N GLY A 359 0.88 1.33 7.58
CA GLY A 359 1.32 2.35 6.62
C GLY A 359 2.03 3.59 7.21
N ILE A 360 2.29 3.62 8.52
CA ILE A 360 3.04 4.70 9.23
C ILE A 360 4.48 4.75 8.74
N GLN A 361 5.10 3.60 8.52
CA GLN A 361 6.45 3.55 7.95
C GLN A 361 6.51 4.23 6.58
N SER A 362 5.60 3.88 5.67
CA SER A 362 5.50 4.52 4.37
C SER A 362 5.18 6.02 4.51
N ALA A 363 4.30 6.41 5.42
CA ALA A 363 3.98 7.83 5.65
C ALA A 363 5.20 8.64 6.12
N LEU A 364 5.95 8.13 7.11
CA LEU A 364 7.11 8.81 7.66
C LEU A 364 8.30 8.80 6.70
N ILE A 365 8.65 7.64 6.13
CA ILE A 365 9.86 7.48 5.31
C ILE A 365 9.61 7.87 3.84
N GLU A 366 8.65 7.26 3.16
CA GLU A 366 8.42 7.54 1.73
C GLU A 366 7.66 8.85 1.54
N GLY A 367 6.63 9.07 2.35
CA GLY A 367 5.80 10.27 2.34
C GLY A 367 6.44 11.50 2.98
N GLN A 368 7.56 11.34 3.70
CA GLN A 368 8.25 12.42 4.42
C GLN A 368 7.28 13.26 5.27
N ALA A 369 6.35 12.61 5.97
CA ALA A 369 5.20 13.28 6.59
C ALA A 369 5.59 14.41 7.57
N LEU A 370 6.75 14.34 8.21
CA LEU A 370 7.24 15.41 9.11
C LEU A 370 7.40 16.75 8.39
N ARG A 371 7.76 16.76 7.09
CA ARG A 371 7.84 17.98 6.29
C ARG A 371 6.50 18.71 6.22
N LEU A 372 5.42 17.95 6.13
CA LEU A 372 4.06 18.48 6.07
C LEU A 372 3.56 18.89 7.46
N TRP A 373 3.80 18.06 8.48
CA TRP A 373 3.32 18.32 9.85
C TRP A 373 3.95 19.57 10.45
N TYR A 374 5.27 19.73 10.29
CA TYR A 374 6.02 20.90 10.77
C TYR A 374 6.09 22.04 9.75
N ARG A 375 5.57 21.84 8.53
CA ARG A 375 5.62 22.80 7.41
C ARG A 375 7.04 23.24 7.07
N ASP A 376 7.97 22.30 7.12
CA ASP A 376 9.37 22.54 6.82
C ASP A 376 9.89 21.52 5.79
N PRO A 377 10.11 21.94 4.53
CA PRO A 377 10.57 21.04 3.47
C PRO A 377 12.02 20.57 3.67
N THR A 378 12.77 21.21 4.58
CA THR A 378 14.17 20.89 4.85
C THR A 378 14.34 19.71 5.81
N LEU A 379 13.30 19.36 6.57
CA LEU A 379 13.30 18.19 7.44
C LEU A 379 13.45 16.91 6.62
N ARG A 380 14.16 15.93 7.18
CA ARG A 380 14.30 14.61 6.57
C ARG A 380 13.94 13.54 7.56
N THR A 381 13.10 12.61 7.14
CA THR A 381 12.82 11.41 7.90
C THR A 381 13.43 10.23 7.17
N VAL A 382 14.37 9.54 7.80
CA VAL A 382 15.11 8.45 7.16
C VAL A 382 15.18 7.25 8.07
N ARG A 383 15.46 6.07 7.50
CA ARG A 383 15.86 4.93 8.33
C ARG A 383 17.24 5.20 8.90
N THR A 384 17.55 4.62 10.05
CA THR A 384 18.85 4.78 10.71
C THR A 384 20.04 4.54 9.79
N ARG A 385 19.94 3.52 8.92
CA ARG A 385 20.94 3.15 7.91
C ARG A 385 21.09 4.12 6.74
N GLU A 386 20.06 4.90 6.46
CA GLU A 386 19.99 5.86 5.34
C GLU A 386 20.47 7.26 5.79
N ARG A 387 21.10 7.32 6.96
CA ARG A 387 21.65 8.54 7.55
C ARG A 387 22.61 9.25 6.61
N ILE A 388 22.54 10.58 6.58
CA ILE A 388 23.54 11.41 5.91
C ILE A 388 24.36 12.20 6.95
N PRO A 389 25.70 12.09 6.92
CA PRO A 389 26.56 12.87 7.80
C PRO A 389 26.37 14.38 7.60
N GLY A 390 26.48 15.15 8.68
CA GLY A 390 26.51 16.61 8.64
C GLY A 390 25.16 17.33 8.79
N ALA A 391 24.09 16.62 9.15
CA ALA A 391 22.83 17.25 9.52
C ALA A 391 23.02 18.20 10.74
N PRO A 392 22.41 19.40 10.75
CA PRO A 392 22.52 20.33 11.88
C PRO A 392 22.04 19.75 13.22
N ALA A 393 21.03 18.88 13.16
CA ALA A 393 20.53 18.14 14.31
C ALA A 393 20.04 16.75 13.86
N GLU A 394 20.25 15.76 14.72
CA GLU A 394 19.88 14.37 14.49
C GLU A 394 19.01 13.89 15.66
N TYR A 395 17.85 13.34 15.35
CA TYR A 395 16.92 12.81 16.34
C TYR A 395 16.69 11.33 16.08
N LEU A 396 16.97 10.47 17.06
CA LEU A 396 16.65 9.05 16.97
C LEU A 396 15.30 8.82 17.60
N VAL A 397 14.37 8.26 16.82
CA VAL A 397 12.98 8.05 17.25
C VAL A 397 12.55 6.64 16.89
N ARG A 398 11.92 5.98 17.86
CA ARG A 398 11.36 4.65 17.73
C ARG A 398 9.83 4.75 17.83
N VAL A 399 9.11 4.26 16.82
CA VAL A 399 7.63 4.18 16.83
C VAL A 399 7.19 2.80 17.31
N THR A 400 6.82 2.66 18.58
CA THR A 400 6.49 1.36 19.19
C THR A 400 5.22 0.74 18.59
N ASP A 401 4.99 -0.55 18.84
CA ASP A 401 3.77 -1.24 18.34
C ASP A 401 2.47 -0.62 18.91
N ASP A 402 2.55 0.01 20.08
CA ASP A 402 1.46 0.77 20.71
C ASP A 402 1.24 2.18 20.12
N LEU A 403 1.94 2.53 19.03
CA LEU A 403 1.94 3.88 18.41
C LEU A 403 2.56 4.97 19.29
N ASP A 404 3.28 4.59 20.35
CA ASP A 404 4.05 5.53 21.16
C ASP A 404 5.32 5.94 20.42
N LEU A 405 5.84 7.12 20.77
CA LEU A 405 7.14 7.56 20.31
C LEU A 405 8.12 7.52 21.45
N VAL A 406 9.23 6.82 21.24
CA VAL A 406 10.37 6.82 22.15
C VAL A 406 11.52 7.53 21.46
N ALA A 407 11.92 8.68 22.00
CA ALA A 407 13.05 9.46 21.54
C ALA A 407 14.30 9.11 22.35
N PHE A 408 15.44 9.06 21.67
CA PHE A 408 16.76 8.85 22.25
C PHE A 408 17.70 9.97 21.84
N ASP A 409 18.30 10.65 22.83
CA ASP A 409 19.40 11.57 22.57
C ASP A 409 20.73 10.83 22.66
N PRO A 410 21.47 10.67 21.55
CA PRO A 410 22.74 9.94 21.53
C PRO A 410 23.86 10.65 22.29
N ARG A 411 23.69 11.93 22.68
CA ARG A 411 24.68 12.68 23.46
C ARG A 411 24.49 12.47 24.96
N THR A 412 23.25 12.56 25.43
CA THR A 412 22.93 12.45 26.86
C THR A 412 22.48 11.05 27.28
N LEU A 413 22.20 10.17 26.30
CA LEU A 413 21.63 8.84 26.48
C LEU A 413 20.27 8.84 27.17
N ARG A 414 19.62 10.01 27.21
CA ARG A 414 18.30 10.16 27.80
C ARG A 414 17.24 9.62 26.86
N LEU A 415 16.26 8.99 27.47
CA LEU A 415 15.08 8.45 26.83
C LEU A 415 13.88 9.29 27.20
N TRP A 416 13.05 9.62 26.21
CA TRP A 416 11.77 10.25 26.44
C TRP A 416 10.70 9.48 25.71
N SER A 417 9.54 9.32 26.34
CA SER A 417 8.35 8.80 25.67
C SER A 417 7.26 9.88 25.66
N ALA A 418 6.47 9.90 24.59
CA ALA A 418 5.35 10.82 24.46
C ALA A 418 4.21 10.49 25.46
N THR A 419 4.13 9.25 25.92
CA THR A 419 3.01 8.74 26.73
C THR A 419 3.42 8.08 28.05
N LYS A 420 4.64 7.55 28.15
CA LYS A 420 5.15 6.82 29.32
C LYS A 420 6.18 7.66 30.07
N ALA A 421 6.05 7.74 31.39
CA ALA A 421 7.00 8.47 32.23
C ALA A 421 8.38 7.79 32.30
N SER A 422 8.42 6.45 32.16
CA SER A 422 9.65 5.67 32.11
C SER A 422 9.60 4.70 30.92
N PRO A 423 10.19 5.05 29.77
CA PRO A 423 10.22 4.18 28.59
C PRO A 423 11.14 2.97 28.82
N ASN A 424 10.75 1.82 28.25
CA ASN A 424 11.56 0.61 28.29
C ASN A 424 12.87 0.81 27.50
N PRO A 425 14.06 0.69 28.12
CA PRO A 425 15.33 0.82 27.42
C PRO A 425 15.50 -0.16 26.26
N GLY A 426 14.91 -1.35 26.34
CA GLY A 426 14.98 -2.36 25.28
C GLY A 426 14.36 -1.91 23.94
N GLU A 427 13.46 -0.93 23.95
CA GLU A 427 12.82 -0.40 22.72
C GLU A 427 13.83 0.27 21.78
N ILE A 428 14.90 0.84 22.34
CA ILE A 428 15.89 1.59 21.57
C ILE A 428 17.16 0.80 21.27
N HIS A 429 17.38 -0.35 21.91
CA HIS A 429 18.62 -1.13 21.79
C HIS A 429 19.05 -1.32 20.33
N ARG A 430 18.15 -1.92 19.52
CA ARG A 430 18.38 -2.16 18.09
C ARG A 430 18.66 -0.87 17.33
N SER A 431 17.88 0.18 17.60
CA SER A 431 17.98 1.46 16.88
C SER A 431 19.27 2.20 17.19
N ALA A 432 19.69 2.20 18.46
CA ALA A 432 20.91 2.82 18.93
C ALA A 432 22.14 2.05 18.45
N ASN A 433 22.08 0.71 18.43
CA ASN A 433 23.12 -0.13 17.84
C ASN A 433 23.29 0.14 16.33
N GLU A 434 22.19 0.10 15.55
CA GLU A 434 22.21 0.41 14.12
C GLU A 434 22.78 1.81 13.84
N TYR A 435 22.44 2.78 14.69
CA TYR A 435 22.96 4.14 14.57
C TYR A 435 24.46 4.21 14.87
N ALA A 436 24.93 3.57 15.95
CA ALA A 436 26.34 3.50 16.28
C ALA A 436 27.15 2.78 15.19
N ARG A 437 26.64 1.68 14.64
CA ARG A 437 27.27 1.00 13.49
C ARG A 437 27.36 1.91 12.27
N THR A 438 26.30 2.68 11.98
CA THR A 438 26.29 3.62 10.86
C THR A 438 27.28 4.77 11.07
N LEU A 439 27.44 5.26 12.30
CA LEU A 439 28.47 6.25 12.66
C LEU A 439 29.88 5.69 12.46
N ALA A 440 30.16 4.49 12.97
CA ALA A 440 31.46 3.85 12.83
C ALA A 440 31.79 3.57 11.35
N ALA A 441 30.82 3.09 10.56
CA ALA A 441 30.98 2.89 9.12
C ALA A 441 31.23 4.21 8.36
N GLY A 442 30.71 5.33 8.86
CA GLY A 442 30.96 6.68 8.33
C GLY A 442 32.23 7.35 8.85
N GLY A 443 33.05 6.66 9.66
CA GLY A 443 34.31 7.15 10.21
C GLY A 443 34.21 7.88 11.56
N ASP A 444 33.02 8.03 12.15
CA ASP A 444 32.82 8.64 13.47
C ASP A 444 32.85 7.57 14.59
N THR A 445 33.96 6.84 14.64
CA THR A 445 34.14 5.68 15.53
C THR A 445 34.07 6.06 17.01
N ASP A 446 34.65 7.18 17.41
CA ASP A 446 34.64 7.60 18.82
C ASP A 446 33.23 7.94 19.32
N ARG A 447 32.40 8.58 18.49
CA ARG A 447 31.01 8.85 18.86
C ARG A 447 30.21 7.55 18.93
N ALA A 448 30.44 6.62 18.01
CA ALA A 448 29.81 5.30 18.05
C ALA A 448 30.14 4.55 19.35
N ILE A 449 31.42 4.53 19.74
CA ILE A 449 31.88 3.89 20.98
C ILE A 449 31.22 4.51 22.21
N ARG A 450 31.20 5.86 22.33
CA ARG A 450 30.55 6.54 23.47
C ARG A 450 29.07 6.18 23.62
N ILE A 451 28.35 6.01 22.51
CA ILE A 451 26.95 5.59 22.52
C ILE A 451 26.85 4.15 23.06
N MET A 452 27.67 3.24 22.55
CA MET A 452 27.65 1.83 22.97
C MET A 452 28.08 1.66 24.43
N GLU A 453 29.08 2.41 24.91
CA GLU A 453 29.48 2.44 26.33
C GLU A 453 28.32 2.92 27.21
N GLY A 454 27.58 3.90 26.70
CA GLY A 454 26.33 4.36 27.27
C GLY A 454 25.30 3.26 27.46
N LEU A 455 25.02 2.53 26.37
CA LEU A 455 24.10 1.40 26.38
C LEU A 455 24.57 0.30 27.34
N THR A 456 25.87 -0.03 27.36
CA THR A 456 26.44 -1.00 28.30
C THR A 456 26.18 -0.64 29.77
N ARG A 457 26.11 0.65 30.13
CA ARG A 457 25.81 1.07 31.51
C ARG A 457 24.35 0.86 31.90
N ILE A 458 23.42 0.95 30.95
CA ILE A 458 21.98 0.81 31.20
C ILE A 458 21.46 -0.61 30.93
N GLU A 459 22.22 -1.43 30.18
CA GLU A 459 21.90 -2.81 29.82
C GLU A 459 22.93 -3.78 30.39
N PRO A 460 22.77 -4.27 31.64
CA PRO A 460 23.69 -5.23 32.24
C PRO A 460 23.52 -6.65 31.64
N GLY A 461 24.44 -7.55 31.98
CA GLY A 461 24.37 -8.96 31.57
C GLY A 461 24.78 -9.19 30.12
N GLU A 462 24.04 -10.05 29.41
CA GLU A 462 24.35 -10.48 28.05
C GLU A 462 24.32 -9.32 27.04
N LEU A 463 23.36 -8.40 27.16
CA LEU A 463 23.29 -7.20 26.31
C LEU A 463 24.51 -6.28 26.52
N GLY A 464 24.98 -6.16 27.77
CA GLY A 464 26.20 -5.43 28.09
C GLY A 464 27.44 -6.06 27.45
N ALA A 465 27.54 -7.39 27.48
CA ALA A 465 28.63 -8.13 26.82
C ALA A 465 28.57 -7.99 25.29
N TYR A 466 27.38 -8.06 24.71
CA TYR A 466 27.14 -7.80 23.29
C TYR A 466 27.58 -6.38 22.90
N ASN A 467 27.19 -5.37 23.66
CA ASN A 467 27.57 -3.97 23.41
C ASN A 467 29.09 -3.75 23.48
N ARG A 468 29.79 -4.40 24.42
CA ARG A 468 31.27 -4.35 24.51
C ARG A 468 31.95 -5.04 23.34
N ARG A 469 31.42 -6.16 22.85
CA ARG A 469 31.92 -6.81 21.63
C ARG A 469 31.65 -5.96 20.38
N MET A 470 30.54 -5.24 20.32
CA MET A 470 30.30 -4.23 19.28
C MET A 470 31.32 -3.08 19.35
N ILE A 471 31.67 -2.58 20.54
CA ILE A 471 32.76 -1.60 20.71
C ILE A 471 34.07 -2.16 20.17
N ALA A 472 34.43 -3.40 20.52
CA ALA A 472 35.63 -4.05 19.99
C ALA A 472 35.60 -4.15 18.46
N SER A 473 34.47 -4.54 17.85
CA SER A 473 34.30 -4.57 16.39
C SER A 473 34.56 -3.19 15.75
N MET A 474 34.01 -2.11 16.33
CA MET A 474 34.24 -0.74 15.85
C MET A 474 35.71 -0.31 15.99
N LEU A 475 36.37 -0.66 17.09
CA LEU A 475 37.80 -0.39 17.32
C LEU A 475 38.69 -1.14 16.31
N LEU A 476 38.39 -2.43 16.06
CA LEU A 476 39.11 -3.24 15.08
C LEU A 476 38.97 -2.68 13.66
N ALA A 477 37.75 -2.31 13.26
CA ALA A 477 37.49 -1.71 11.96
C ALA A 477 38.22 -0.38 11.77
N ALA A 478 38.42 0.39 12.85
CA ALA A 478 39.19 1.63 12.85
C ALA A 478 40.71 1.43 13.00
N GLY A 479 41.21 0.19 13.04
CA GLY A 479 42.64 -0.13 13.19
C GLY A 479 43.18 0.01 14.62
N ARG A 480 42.32 0.21 15.62
CA ARG A 480 42.69 0.41 17.04
C ARG A 480 42.78 -0.91 17.80
N ARG A 481 43.62 -1.81 17.28
CA ARG A 481 43.80 -3.20 17.73
C ARG A 481 43.99 -3.33 19.24
N ARG A 482 44.92 -2.55 19.83
CA ARG A 482 45.27 -2.64 21.26
C ARG A 482 44.08 -2.37 22.18
N GLU A 483 43.24 -1.41 21.81
CA GLU A 483 42.06 -1.05 22.60
C GLU A 483 40.94 -2.07 22.44
N ALA A 484 40.78 -2.63 21.24
CA ALA A 484 39.86 -3.74 21.01
C ALA A 484 40.25 -4.97 21.85
N ASP A 485 41.54 -5.33 21.87
CA ASP A 485 42.04 -6.47 22.63
C ASP A 485 41.83 -6.28 24.14
N SER A 486 42.07 -5.07 24.64
CA SER A 486 41.79 -4.72 26.04
C SER A 486 40.30 -4.84 26.36
N THR A 487 39.43 -4.38 25.47
CA THR A 487 37.96 -4.47 25.63
C THR A 487 37.50 -5.94 25.62
N LEU A 488 38.03 -6.76 24.72
CA LEU A 488 37.70 -8.18 24.61
C LEU A 488 38.21 -8.98 25.81
N ALA A 489 39.41 -8.69 26.32
CA ALA A 489 39.94 -9.33 27.52
C ALA A 489 39.06 -9.10 28.76
N ALA A 490 38.39 -7.94 28.82
CA ALA A 490 37.45 -7.59 29.90
C ALA A 490 36.00 -8.05 29.64
N THR A 491 35.71 -8.74 28.53
CA THR A 491 34.34 -9.08 28.11
C THR A 491 34.16 -10.59 27.95
N PRO A 492 33.19 -11.22 28.65
CA PRO A 492 32.94 -12.66 28.53
C PRO A 492 32.73 -13.11 27.06
N PRO A 493 33.23 -14.30 26.67
CA PRO A 493 32.94 -14.92 25.39
C PRO A 493 31.51 -15.45 25.31
N PHE A 494 30.95 -15.37 24.11
CA PHE A 494 29.73 -16.09 23.78
C PHE A 494 30.06 -17.52 23.33
N PRO A 495 29.18 -18.50 23.61
CA PRO A 495 29.22 -19.80 22.95
C PRO A 495 29.23 -19.66 21.42
N LYS A 496 29.89 -20.58 20.69
CA LYS A 496 30.10 -20.49 19.24
C LYS A 496 28.77 -20.34 18.46
N ASP A 497 27.74 -21.08 18.85
CA ASP A 497 26.40 -21.04 18.28
C ASP A 497 25.72 -19.67 18.50
N VAL A 498 25.83 -19.10 19.70
CA VAL A 498 25.32 -17.76 20.02
C VAL A 498 26.08 -16.69 19.23
N ALA A 499 27.41 -16.78 19.17
CA ALA A 499 28.24 -15.87 18.39
C ALA A 499 27.87 -15.92 16.90
N LEU A 500 27.62 -17.11 16.34
CA LEU A 500 27.17 -17.28 14.96
C LEU A 500 25.82 -16.60 14.73
N ALA A 501 24.85 -16.78 15.62
CA ALA A 501 23.54 -16.12 15.52
C ALA A 501 23.64 -14.59 15.60
N LEU A 502 24.49 -14.07 16.48
CA LEU A 502 24.70 -12.62 16.64
C LEU A 502 25.40 -12.00 15.43
N VAL A 503 26.49 -12.62 14.93
CA VAL A 503 27.17 -12.18 13.72
C VAL A 503 26.26 -12.30 12.51
N PHE A 504 25.47 -13.38 12.42
CA PHE A 504 24.45 -13.52 11.39
C PHE A 504 23.48 -12.34 11.36
N GLY A 505 22.93 -11.93 12.51
CA GLY A 505 22.08 -10.75 12.60
C GLY A 505 22.76 -9.47 12.13
N LEU A 506 24.05 -9.29 12.49
CA LEU A 506 24.83 -8.12 12.09
C LEU A 506 25.11 -8.06 10.58
N VAL A 507 25.40 -9.20 9.94
CA VAL A 507 25.71 -9.25 8.50
C VAL A 507 24.46 -9.35 7.62
N ALA A 508 23.35 -9.87 8.15
CA ALA A 508 22.06 -9.78 7.49
C ALA A 508 21.63 -8.31 7.32
N ASP A 509 21.84 -7.51 8.37
CA ASP A 509 21.74 -6.05 8.36
C ASP A 509 23.13 -5.40 8.11
N ALA A 510 23.78 -5.78 7.00
CA ALA A 510 25.13 -5.33 6.63
C ALA A 510 25.28 -3.80 6.65
N SER A 511 26.42 -3.31 7.12
CA SER A 511 26.72 -1.88 7.13
C SER A 511 27.35 -1.42 5.80
N PRO A 512 27.43 -0.11 5.50
CA PRO A 512 28.19 0.37 4.35
C PRO A 512 29.70 0.04 4.41
N SER A 513 30.24 -0.38 5.57
CA SER A 513 31.65 -0.74 5.75
C SER A 513 31.88 -2.25 5.81
N GLU A 514 32.60 -2.80 4.83
CA GLU A 514 32.98 -4.22 4.84
C GLU A 514 33.93 -4.53 6.00
N GLN A 515 34.83 -3.59 6.32
CA GLN A 515 35.77 -3.72 7.44
C GLN A 515 35.04 -3.86 8.78
N LEU A 516 33.94 -3.14 8.98
CA LEU A 516 33.14 -3.24 10.21
C LEU A 516 32.44 -4.61 10.32
N ASP A 517 31.88 -5.10 9.22
CA ASP A 517 31.20 -6.39 9.19
C ASP A 517 32.21 -7.56 9.33
N ASP A 518 33.40 -7.44 8.74
CA ASP A 518 34.49 -8.41 8.91
C ASP A 518 35.05 -8.40 10.34
N ALA A 519 35.24 -7.22 10.94
CA ALA A 519 35.68 -7.07 12.32
C ALA A 519 34.68 -7.67 13.33
N ALA A 520 33.39 -7.77 12.97
CA ALA A 520 32.40 -8.41 13.82
C ALA A 520 32.66 -9.90 14.02
N PHE A 521 33.19 -10.63 13.03
CA PHE A 521 33.56 -12.04 13.22
C PHE A 521 34.54 -12.18 14.38
N GLU A 522 35.65 -11.45 14.29
CA GLU A 522 36.70 -11.51 15.30
C GLU A 522 36.22 -11.03 16.67
N ALA A 523 35.53 -9.89 16.73
CA ALA A 523 35.03 -9.33 17.98
C ALA A 523 34.04 -10.26 18.71
N PHE A 524 33.39 -11.18 18.00
CA PHE A 524 32.50 -12.18 18.56
C PHE A 524 33.15 -13.57 18.73
N GLY A 525 34.47 -13.67 18.52
CA GLY A 525 35.23 -14.92 18.72
C GLY A 525 35.10 -15.92 17.57
N LEU A 526 34.67 -15.46 16.39
CA LEU A 526 34.60 -16.25 15.16
C LEU A 526 35.74 -15.86 14.22
N SER A 527 36.06 -16.75 13.28
CA SER A 527 37.02 -16.45 12.21
C SER A 527 36.29 -16.15 10.92
N GLY A 528 36.49 -14.94 10.38
CA GLY A 528 36.03 -14.59 9.03
C GLY A 528 36.77 -15.32 7.91
N SER A 529 37.79 -16.11 8.25
CA SER A 529 38.57 -16.97 7.34
C SER A 529 38.26 -18.46 7.51
N ASP A 530 37.40 -18.84 8.47
CA ASP A 530 36.97 -20.22 8.65
C ASP A 530 35.86 -20.57 7.62
N PRO A 531 36.10 -21.52 6.71
CA PRO A 531 35.11 -21.93 5.71
C PRO A 531 33.79 -22.42 6.33
N GLU A 532 33.81 -23.07 7.49
CA GLU A 532 32.60 -23.58 8.15
C GLU A 532 31.70 -22.44 8.63
N THR A 533 32.29 -21.44 9.30
CA THR A 533 31.61 -20.22 9.73
C THR A 533 30.97 -19.50 8.54
N ILE A 534 31.74 -19.27 7.47
CA ILE A 534 31.24 -18.58 6.28
C ILE A 534 30.13 -19.38 5.57
N ARG A 535 30.26 -20.71 5.50
CA ARG A 535 29.21 -21.59 4.95
C ARG A 535 27.91 -21.50 5.75
N THR A 536 28.01 -21.46 7.07
CA THR A 536 26.85 -21.35 7.96
C THR A 536 26.09 -20.03 7.74
N ILE A 537 26.81 -18.90 7.69
CA ILE A 537 26.23 -17.58 7.40
C ILE A 537 25.60 -17.55 6.02
N MET A 538 26.30 -18.07 5.01
CA MET A 538 25.81 -18.16 3.63
C MET A 538 24.47 -18.89 3.54
N LEU A 539 24.38 -20.08 4.14
CA LEU A 539 23.15 -20.89 4.14
C LEU A 539 22.01 -20.23 4.93
N GLY A 540 22.31 -19.60 6.08
CA GLY A 540 21.31 -18.85 6.83
C GLY A 540 20.73 -17.68 6.05
N LEU A 541 21.54 -16.97 5.26
CA LEU A 541 21.08 -15.85 4.44
C LEU A 541 20.21 -16.33 3.28
N GLU A 542 20.54 -17.48 2.71
CA GLU A 542 19.70 -18.13 1.70
C GLU A 542 18.33 -18.52 2.28
N GLN A 543 18.31 -19.17 3.44
CA GLN A 543 17.07 -19.57 4.12
C GLN A 543 16.17 -18.37 4.46
N ASN A 544 16.76 -17.23 4.81
CA ASN A 544 16.04 -15.98 5.07
C ASN A 544 15.68 -15.18 3.81
N GLY A 545 15.91 -15.74 2.61
CA GLY A 545 15.55 -15.12 1.33
C GLY A 545 16.45 -13.96 0.90
N SER A 546 17.61 -13.76 1.54
CA SER A 546 18.60 -12.74 1.18
C SER A 546 19.60 -13.26 0.16
N MET A 547 19.11 -13.71 -1.00
CA MET A 547 19.90 -14.39 -2.03
C MET A 547 21.12 -13.58 -2.52
N ALA A 548 21.02 -12.26 -2.66
CA ALA A 548 22.15 -11.43 -3.11
C ALA A 548 23.32 -11.41 -2.11
N GLN A 549 23.00 -11.33 -0.81
CA GLN A 549 23.98 -11.39 0.28
C GLN A 549 24.54 -12.81 0.43
N ALA A 550 23.68 -13.82 0.33
CA ALA A 550 24.10 -15.22 0.33
C ALA A 550 25.10 -15.49 -0.82
N ALA A 551 24.83 -14.98 -2.03
CA ALA A 551 25.74 -15.08 -3.17
C ALA A 551 27.06 -14.32 -2.95
N TRP A 552 27.04 -13.19 -2.24
CA TRP A 552 28.26 -12.47 -1.86
C TRP A 552 29.12 -13.32 -0.90
N PHE A 553 28.52 -13.93 0.12
CA PHE A 553 29.22 -14.85 1.01
C PHE A 553 29.66 -16.14 0.31
N ALA A 554 28.94 -16.62 -0.71
CA ALA A 554 29.38 -17.75 -1.53
C ALA A 554 30.65 -17.43 -2.33
N LEU A 555 30.79 -16.19 -2.85
CA LEU A 555 32.04 -15.75 -3.45
C LEU A 555 33.19 -15.72 -2.44
N LYS A 556 32.93 -15.26 -1.21
CA LYS A 556 33.91 -15.27 -0.11
C LYS A 556 34.32 -16.71 0.24
N LEU A 557 33.36 -17.62 0.39
CA LEU A 557 33.60 -19.05 0.67
C LEU A 557 34.42 -19.70 -0.43
N ARG A 558 34.11 -19.44 -1.70
CA ARG A 558 34.86 -20.00 -2.84
C ARG A 558 36.33 -19.59 -2.85
N ARG A 559 36.66 -18.39 -2.34
CA ARG A 559 38.04 -17.93 -2.19
C ARG A 559 38.77 -18.64 -1.04
N LEU A 560 38.06 -18.91 0.06
CA LEU A 560 38.62 -19.55 1.26
C LEU A 560 38.74 -21.08 1.10
N ALA A 561 37.79 -21.71 0.41
CA ALA A 561 37.72 -23.14 0.14
C ALA A 561 37.35 -23.39 -1.34
N PRO A 562 38.34 -23.31 -2.26
CA PRO A 562 38.12 -23.63 -3.66
C PRO A 562 37.58 -25.06 -3.82
N GLY A 563 36.43 -25.22 -4.46
CA GLY A 563 35.77 -26.53 -4.64
C GLY A 563 34.63 -26.84 -3.65
N ASP A 564 34.29 -25.91 -2.75
CA ASP A 564 33.10 -26.06 -1.90
C ASP A 564 31.82 -26.14 -2.74
N SER A 565 31.15 -27.29 -2.72
CA SER A 565 29.97 -27.59 -3.54
C SER A 565 28.79 -26.67 -3.20
N SER A 566 28.58 -26.37 -1.92
CA SER A 566 27.48 -25.49 -1.47
C SER A 566 27.64 -24.07 -2.04
N SER A 567 28.85 -23.53 -2.08
CA SER A 567 29.13 -22.23 -2.68
C SER A 567 28.85 -22.20 -4.19
N ALA A 568 29.22 -23.27 -4.91
CA ALA A 568 29.03 -23.38 -6.35
C ALA A 568 27.55 -23.48 -6.72
N GLU A 569 26.81 -24.35 -6.01
CA GLU A 569 25.37 -24.53 -6.19
C GLU A 569 24.59 -23.24 -5.95
N LEU A 570 24.94 -22.48 -4.90
CA LEU A 570 24.27 -21.23 -4.59
C LEU A 570 24.54 -20.16 -5.64
N LEU A 571 25.77 -20.03 -6.12
CA LEU A 571 26.11 -19.07 -7.20
C LEU A 571 25.41 -19.41 -8.51
N GLU A 572 25.31 -20.69 -8.86
CA GLU A 572 24.55 -21.13 -10.03
C GLU A 572 23.06 -20.81 -9.88
N ARG A 573 22.49 -21.04 -8.69
CA ARG A 573 21.10 -20.70 -8.38
C ARG A 573 20.86 -19.19 -8.47
N ALA A 574 21.73 -18.37 -7.88
CA ALA A 574 21.65 -16.91 -7.97
C ALA A 574 21.74 -16.42 -9.42
N SER A 575 22.63 -17.00 -10.22
CA SER A 575 22.77 -16.69 -11.66
C SER A 575 21.50 -17.05 -12.44
N ARG A 576 20.88 -18.22 -12.18
CA ARG A 576 19.60 -18.62 -12.80
C ARG A 576 18.45 -17.67 -12.42
N MET A 577 18.52 -17.06 -11.25
CA MET A 577 17.57 -16.05 -10.78
C MET A 577 17.88 -14.63 -11.30
N GLY A 578 19.01 -14.43 -12.00
CA GLY A 578 19.47 -13.10 -12.43
C GLY A 578 19.89 -12.19 -11.26
N VAL A 579 20.24 -12.77 -10.11
CA VAL A 579 20.65 -12.04 -8.91
C VAL A 579 22.15 -11.78 -8.97
N THR A 580 22.55 -10.52 -8.84
CA THR A 580 23.97 -10.15 -8.74
C THR A 580 24.42 -10.23 -7.28
N PRO A 581 25.58 -10.86 -6.97
CA PRO A 581 26.13 -10.89 -5.61
C PRO A 581 26.34 -9.48 -5.06
N GLN A 582 25.72 -9.17 -3.92
CA GLN A 582 25.79 -7.85 -3.29
C GLN A 582 25.79 -7.99 -1.76
N ARG A 583 26.71 -7.30 -1.09
CA ARG A 583 26.81 -7.28 0.39
C ARG A 583 25.67 -6.49 1.03
N PHE A 584 25.23 -5.44 0.36
CA PHE A 584 24.23 -4.50 0.83
C PHE A 584 23.11 -4.39 -0.21
N ARG A 585 21.86 -4.31 0.24
CA ARG A 585 20.66 -4.23 -0.62
C ARG A 585 20.43 -2.85 -1.18
#